data_AF-A0A7S0JT56-F1
#
_entry.id   AF-A0A7S0JT56-F1
#
_cell.length_a   1.000
_cell.length_b   1.000
_cell.length_c   1.000
_cell.angle_alpha   90.00
_cell.angle_beta   90.00
_cell.angle_gamma   90.00
#
_symmetry.space_group_name_H-M   'P 1'
#
loop_
_entity.id
_entity.type
_entity.pdbx_description
1 polymer ?
#
loop_
_entity_poly.entity_id
_entity_poly.type
_entity_poly.pdbx_seq_one_letter_code
_entity_poly.pdbx_strand_id
1 'polypeptide(L)'
;MAQPGVRIAGYPLPLGYDDWAVAPLLCFWSGSSIQITAAFRFFASMARQHGAGLPFGRTAGASVTSTFLKASATRPQPLATSTLASYYHNVLRLADLMLSPIDSHATSRLVSLATKRIHRWGDPTRDSRGVFSRDDVLRAIRSPATDPAVAAAIAVCWDTLSRAGSLLTRPAPASTATPIPRANARVSVVNRHIHVQIDVFEKMSRTWERLHLTTDPDSPHYNPAHVGGAAAAAATLARPADRSSPLWLKRNRQPVSASDLVAALLAANPYLRQHRISPHSFRISAATWLLRHSSVTKDRIVLLGRWRNAQSVESYFRESASAHFLSSTDRSAMP
;
A
#
# COMPACT_ATOMS: atom_id res chain seq x y z
N MET A 1 26.41 37.07 -25.17
CA MET A 1 26.36 35.62 -25.51
C MET A 1 25.19 35.01 -24.76
N ALA A 2 24.19 34.47 -25.45
CA ALA A 2 23.05 33.82 -24.81
C ALA A 2 23.48 32.46 -24.22
N GLN A 3 23.06 32.15 -22.99
CA GLN A 3 23.30 30.82 -22.41
C GLN A 3 22.60 29.75 -23.27
N PRO A 4 23.25 28.60 -23.55
CA PRO A 4 22.62 27.52 -24.29
C PRO A 4 21.43 26.99 -23.48
N GLY A 5 20.22 27.13 -24.04
CA GLY A 5 18.98 26.68 -23.40
C GLY A 5 19.01 25.18 -23.12
N VAL A 6 18.64 24.79 -21.89
CA VAL A 6 18.50 23.38 -21.51
C VAL A 6 17.38 22.77 -22.35
N ARG A 7 17.70 21.68 -23.06
CA ARG A 7 16.74 20.92 -23.85
C ARG A 7 16.41 19.61 -23.14
N ILE A 8 15.12 19.28 -23.08
CA ILE A 8 14.64 18.00 -22.55
C ILE A 8 13.84 17.32 -23.66
N ALA A 9 14.28 16.12 -24.05
CA ALA A 9 13.69 15.34 -25.15
C ALA A 9 13.51 16.14 -26.47
N GLY A 10 14.45 17.04 -26.78
CA GLY A 10 14.44 17.86 -28.00
C GLY A 10 13.67 19.18 -27.92
N TYR A 11 12.94 19.44 -26.82
CA TYR A 11 12.21 20.70 -26.63
C TYR A 11 13.05 21.72 -25.84
N PRO A 12 13.11 22.99 -26.28
CA PRO A 12 13.75 24.05 -25.51
C PRO A 12 12.92 24.38 -24.27
N LEU A 13 13.54 24.36 -23.09
CA LEU A 13 12.90 24.94 -21.90
C LEU A 13 13.03 26.47 -21.95
N PRO A 14 11.95 27.22 -21.69
CA PRO A 14 12.05 28.64 -21.43
C PRO A 14 12.75 28.84 -20.08
N LEU A 15 14.05 29.12 -20.13
CA LEU A 15 14.84 29.59 -18.98
C LEU A 15 14.56 31.09 -18.77
N GLY A 16 13.35 31.39 -18.32
CA GLY A 16 12.96 32.70 -17.80
C GLY A 16 12.59 32.60 -16.32
N TYR A 17 12.29 33.72 -15.67
CA TYR A 17 11.98 33.91 -14.23
C TYR A 17 11.00 32.91 -13.56
N ASP A 18 10.39 32.01 -14.33
CA ASP A 18 9.52 30.91 -13.91
C ASP A 18 10.13 29.52 -14.17
N ASP A 19 11.41 29.37 -13.85
CA ASP A 19 12.15 28.11 -13.69
C ASP A 19 11.28 26.96 -13.10
N TRP A 20 10.35 27.29 -12.21
CA TRP A 20 9.51 26.36 -11.46
C TRP A 20 8.17 25.98 -12.15
N ALA A 21 7.83 26.62 -13.28
CA ALA A 21 6.60 26.37 -14.05
C ALA A 21 6.65 25.08 -14.88
N VAL A 22 7.78 24.37 -14.90
CA VAL A 22 7.94 23.11 -15.64
C VAL A 22 7.17 21.96 -14.99
N ALA A 23 6.82 22.07 -13.70
CA ALA A 23 6.20 21.00 -12.90
C ALA A 23 5.01 20.27 -13.57
N PRO A 24 4.07 20.94 -14.29
CA PRO A 24 2.98 20.26 -14.99
C PRO A 24 3.44 19.38 -16.17
N LEU A 25 4.45 19.81 -16.94
CA LEU A 25 5.03 19.04 -18.06
C LEU A 25 5.75 17.79 -17.54
N LEU A 26 6.37 17.87 -16.36
CA LEU A 26 7.06 16.75 -15.69
C LEU A 26 6.10 15.67 -15.19
N CYS A 27 4.88 16.09 -14.83
CA CYS A 27 3.82 15.20 -14.39
C CYS A 27 3.19 14.44 -15.55
N PHE A 28 3.13 15.07 -16.72
CA PHE A 28 2.64 14.43 -17.95
C PHE A 28 3.61 13.34 -18.45
N TRP A 29 4.92 13.58 -18.32
CA TRP A 29 5.96 12.68 -18.83
C TRP A 29 6.23 11.45 -17.94
N SER A 30 6.06 11.56 -16.62
CA SER A 30 6.40 10.50 -15.66
C SER A 30 5.31 9.44 -15.45
N GLY A 31 4.12 9.60 -16.05
CA GLY A 31 2.98 8.69 -15.89
C GLY A 31 2.54 8.47 -14.43
N SER A 32 3.03 9.28 -13.49
CA SER A 32 2.97 9.05 -12.05
C SER A 32 2.36 10.28 -11.34
N SER A 33 1.04 10.37 -11.47
CA SER A 33 0.05 10.65 -10.42
C SER A 33 0.51 11.49 -9.21
N ILE A 34 0.11 12.78 -9.18
CA ILE A 34 -0.08 13.73 -8.04
C ILE A 34 1.03 13.90 -6.98
N GLN A 35 1.65 12.82 -6.51
CA GLN A 35 2.70 12.80 -5.50
C GLN A 35 4.02 13.37 -6.03
N ILE A 36 4.34 13.19 -7.32
CA ILE A 36 5.54 13.79 -7.94
C ILE A 36 5.38 15.31 -8.02
N THR A 37 4.19 15.79 -8.41
CA THR A 37 3.88 17.23 -8.45
C THR A 37 4.06 17.87 -7.08
N ALA A 38 3.46 17.26 -6.05
CA ALA A 38 3.54 17.76 -4.69
C ALA A 38 4.97 17.69 -4.13
N ALA A 39 5.71 16.62 -4.44
CA ALA A 39 7.12 16.47 -4.07
C ALA A 39 8.01 17.54 -4.70
N PHE A 40 7.82 17.81 -6.00
CA PHE A 40 8.58 18.83 -6.70
C PHE A 40 8.24 20.24 -6.21
N ARG A 41 6.95 20.55 -5.99
CA ARG A 41 6.53 21.83 -5.39
C ARG A 41 7.11 22.04 -4.00
N PHE A 42 7.17 21.00 -3.18
CA PHE A 42 7.80 21.07 -1.87
C PHE A 42 9.30 21.33 -1.99
N PHE A 43 10.00 20.54 -2.81
CA PHE A 43 11.42 20.74 -3.08
C PHE A 43 11.69 22.17 -3.59
N ALA A 44 10.81 22.68 -4.44
CA ALA A 44 10.90 24.02 -5.00
C ALA A 44 10.87 25.13 -3.97
N SER A 45 9.87 25.06 -3.10
CA SER A 45 9.71 26.01 -2.01
C SER A 45 10.91 25.97 -1.08
N MET A 46 11.37 24.78 -0.69
CA MET A 46 12.52 24.61 0.20
C MET A 46 13.84 25.07 -0.44
N ALA A 47 14.07 24.78 -1.72
CA ALA A 47 15.26 25.21 -2.43
C ALA A 47 15.33 26.75 -2.50
N ARG A 48 14.24 27.42 -2.86
CA ARG A 48 14.13 28.88 -2.86
C ARG A 48 14.40 29.48 -1.48
N GLN A 49 13.80 28.92 -0.42
CA GLN A 49 14.00 29.38 0.96
C GLN A 49 15.47 29.28 1.41
N HIS A 50 16.22 28.31 0.87
CA HIS A 50 17.63 28.11 1.19
C HIS A 50 18.60 28.74 0.19
N GLY A 51 18.12 29.64 -0.69
CA GLY A 51 18.95 30.31 -1.70
C GLY A 51 19.51 29.38 -2.78
N ALA A 52 18.94 28.19 -2.94
CA ALA A 52 19.36 27.22 -3.94
C ALA A 52 18.53 27.37 -5.23
N GLY A 53 19.22 27.47 -6.37
CA GLY A 53 18.58 27.43 -7.68
C GLY A 53 18.08 26.03 -8.06
N LEU A 54 17.39 25.93 -9.20
CA LEU A 54 17.00 24.63 -9.72
C LEU A 54 18.22 23.75 -10.03
N PRO A 55 18.20 22.48 -9.62
CA PRO A 55 19.30 21.56 -9.88
C PRO A 55 19.34 21.19 -11.38
N PHE A 56 20.34 21.66 -12.12
CA PHE A 56 20.61 21.23 -13.50
C PHE A 56 21.97 20.53 -13.60
N GLY A 57 22.03 19.43 -14.36
CA GLY A 57 23.28 18.70 -14.66
C GLY A 57 23.81 17.83 -13.51
N ARG A 58 25.13 17.57 -13.51
CA ARG A 58 25.80 16.58 -12.63
C ARG A 58 25.65 16.84 -11.13
N THR A 59 25.28 18.06 -10.72
CA THR A 59 25.09 18.45 -9.31
C THR A 59 23.67 18.22 -8.81
N ALA A 60 22.76 17.77 -9.67
CA ALA A 60 21.33 17.71 -9.34
C ALA A 60 21.03 16.78 -8.16
N GLY A 61 21.64 15.59 -8.11
CA GLY A 61 21.48 14.65 -7.00
C GLY A 61 21.95 15.22 -5.65
N ALA A 62 23.06 15.98 -5.65
CA ALA A 62 23.61 16.59 -4.43
C ALA A 62 22.72 17.74 -3.91
N SER A 63 22.23 18.59 -4.83
CA SER A 63 21.31 19.69 -4.48
C SER A 63 19.98 19.18 -3.93
N VAL A 64 19.37 18.19 -4.60
CA VAL A 64 18.14 17.53 -4.10
C VAL A 64 18.38 16.96 -2.70
N THR A 65 19.48 16.23 -2.53
CA THR A 65 19.81 15.62 -1.24
C THR A 65 20.03 16.64 -0.14
N SER A 66 20.79 17.71 -0.41
CA SER A 66 21.04 18.78 0.55
C SER A 66 19.74 19.45 1.01
N THR A 67 18.84 19.77 0.08
CA THR A 67 17.54 20.37 0.39
C THR A 67 16.68 19.47 1.28
N PHE A 68 16.59 18.17 0.97
CA PHE A 68 15.81 17.23 1.79
C PHE A 68 16.45 16.94 3.16
N LEU A 69 17.78 16.94 3.25
CA LEU A 69 18.47 16.82 4.54
C LEU A 69 18.22 18.05 5.42
N LYS A 70 18.31 19.26 4.86
CA LYS A 70 17.97 20.50 5.57
C LYS A 70 16.52 20.50 6.04
N ALA A 71 15.58 20.18 5.15
CA ALA A 71 14.16 20.08 5.48
C ALA A 71 13.89 19.08 6.62
N SER A 72 14.61 17.95 6.65
CA SER A 72 14.46 16.92 7.68
C SER A 72 15.08 17.30 9.02
N ALA A 73 16.08 18.21 9.01
CA ALA A 73 16.71 18.73 10.21
C ALA A 73 15.94 19.90 10.85
N THR A 74 15.10 20.61 10.09
CA THR A 74 14.25 21.70 10.59
C THR A 74 13.31 21.24 11.71
N ARG A 75 13.14 22.06 12.76
CA ARG A 75 12.23 21.82 13.88
C ARG A 75 11.24 22.99 14.04
N PRO A 76 9.91 22.74 14.04
CA PRO A 76 9.26 21.45 13.74
C PRO A 76 9.52 20.99 12.29
N GLN A 77 9.50 19.68 12.04
CA GLN A 77 9.64 19.17 10.67
C GLN A 77 8.45 19.64 9.81
N PRO A 78 8.69 20.09 8.57
CA PRO A 78 7.63 20.64 7.72
C PRO A 78 6.65 19.58 7.22
N LEU A 79 7.08 18.31 7.19
CA LEU A 79 6.27 17.16 6.78
C LEU A 79 6.66 15.94 7.60
N ALA A 80 5.76 14.95 7.67
CA ALA A 80 6.08 13.65 8.25
C ALA A 80 7.31 13.03 7.55
N THR A 81 8.15 12.35 8.32
CA THR A 81 9.42 11.79 7.84
C THR A 81 9.25 10.82 6.68
N SER A 82 8.19 10.00 6.67
CA SER A 82 7.87 9.13 5.54
C SER A 82 7.51 9.92 4.27
N THR A 83 6.87 11.08 4.41
CA THR A 83 6.55 11.97 3.29
C THR A 83 7.81 12.63 2.75
N LEU A 84 8.71 13.11 3.63
CA LEU A 84 10.01 13.65 3.23
C LEU A 84 10.86 12.61 2.48
N ALA A 85 10.94 11.39 2.98
CA ALA A 85 11.66 10.30 2.31
C ALA A 85 11.03 9.95 0.94
N SER A 86 9.70 9.88 0.86
CA SER A 86 8.98 9.64 -0.41
C SER A 86 9.21 10.76 -1.42
N TYR A 87 9.11 12.02 -0.98
CA TYR A 87 9.33 13.19 -1.82
C TYR A 87 10.77 13.26 -2.31
N TYR A 88 11.74 12.95 -1.45
CA TYR A 88 13.15 12.85 -1.81
C TYR A 88 13.38 11.86 -2.96
N HIS A 89 12.84 10.64 -2.84
CA HIS A 89 12.97 9.63 -3.89
C HIS A 89 12.27 10.02 -5.19
N ASN A 90 11.09 10.64 -5.12
CA ASN A 90 10.35 11.09 -6.31
C ASN A 90 11.08 12.20 -7.07
N VAL A 91 11.64 13.19 -6.35
CA VAL A 91 12.39 14.29 -6.98
C VAL A 91 13.71 13.80 -7.56
N LEU A 92 14.40 12.86 -6.91
CA LEU A 92 15.60 12.23 -7.48
C LEU A 92 15.31 11.42 -8.73
N ARG A 93 14.24 10.62 -8.73
CA ARG A 93 13.83 9.85 -9.91
C ARG A 93 13.51 10.78 -11.08
N LEU A 94 12.89 11.92 -10.80
CA LEU A 94 12.63 12.93 -11.81
C LEU A 94 13.93 13.55 -12.33
N ALA A 95 14.88 13.89 -11.46
CA ALA A 95 16.19 14.41 -11.86
C ALA A 95 16.95 13.43 -12.77
N ASP A 96 16.94 12.13 -12.43
CA ASP A 96 17.58 11.06 -13.21
C ASP A 96 16.95 10.89 -14.61
N LEU A 97 15.62 10.98 -14.70
CA LEU A 97 14.90 10.89 -15.98
C LEU A 97 15.12 12.08 -16.91
N MET A 98 15.50 13.24 -16.38
CA MET A 98 15.44 14.50 -17.10
C MET A 98 16.80 15.12 -17.45
N LEU A 99 17.86 14.82 -16.69
CA LEU A 99 19.04 15.70 -16.62
C LEU A 99 20.39 14.98 -16.82
N SER A 100 20.40 13.89 -17.60
CA SER A 100 21.49 12.90 -17.78
C SER A 100 21.66 11.92 -16.61
N PRO A 101 22.12 10.68 -16.88
CA PRO A 101 22.31 9.66 -15.86
C PRO A 101 23.22 10.20 -14.77
N ILE A 102 22.70 10.24 -13.55
CA ILE A 102 23.50 10.61 -12.39
C ILE A 102 24.56 9.52 -12.21
N ASP A 103 25.82 9.88 -11.92
CA ASP A 103 26.90 8.92 -11.66
C ASP A 103 26.44 7.85 -10.65
N SER A 104 26.15 6.66 -11.16
CA SER A 104 25.19 5.74 -10.54
C SER A 104 25.66 5.23 -9.18
N HIS A 105 26.96 5.07 -9.00
CA HIS A 105 27.53 4.47 -7.80
C HIS A 105 27.66 5.46 -6.63
N ALA A 106 28.23 6.65 -6.87
CA ALA A 106 28.38 7.68 -5.84
C ALA A 106 27.02 8.21 -5.36
N THR A 107 26.08 8.38 -6.30
CA THR A 107 24.72 8.80 -5.98
C THR A 107 23.93 7.71 -5.29
N SER A 108 24.04 6.44 -5.66
CA SER A 108 23.37 5.34 -4.94
C SER A 108 23.75 5.30 -3.45
N ARG A 109 25.05 5.45 -3.14
CA ARG A 109 25.53 5.50 -1.74
C ARG A 109 25.04 6.73 -1.00
N LEU A 110 25.09 7.90 -1.64
CA LEU A 110 24.61 9.17 -1.08
C LEU A 110 23.09 9.14 -0.83
N VAL A 111 22.31 8.56 -1.75
CA VAL A 111 20.86 8.34 -1.60
C VAL A 111 20.56 7.41 -0.43
N SER A 112 21.27 6.27 -0.33
CA SER A 112 21.10 5.34 0.79
C SER A 112 21.40 5.99 2.14
N LEU A 113 22.49 6.75 2.24
CA LEU A 113 22.88 7.47 3.46
C LEU A 113 21.89 8.58 3.81
N ALA A 114 21.46 9.37 2.81
CA ALA A 114 20.50 10.44 3.01
C ALA A 114 19.15 9.90 3.45
N THR A 115 18.61 8.86 2.80
CA THR A 115 17.37 8.20 3.23
C THR A 115 17.48 7.70 4.67
N LYS A 116 18.58 7.03 5.03
CA LYS A 116 18.83 6.60 6.43
C LYS A 116 18.88 7.80 7.38
N ARG A 117 19.47 8.92 6.98
CA ARG A 117 19.61 10.12 7.82
C ARG A 117 18.28 10.86 8.00
N ILE A 118 17.48 11.00 6.93
CA ILE A 118 16.11 11.51 6.98
C ILE A 118 15.29 10.69 7.97
N HIS A 119 15.34 9.36 7.87
CA HIS A 119 14.63 8.47 8.79
C HIS A 119 15.13 8.56 10.24
N ARG A 120 16.42 8.82 10.50
CA ARG A 120 16.96 9.01 11.86
C ARG A 120 16.53 10.32 12.51
N TRP A 121 16.26 11.36 11.73
CA TRP A 121 15.79 12.64 12.28
C TRP A 121 14.28 12.64 12.58
N GLY A 122 13.54 11.73 11.97
CA GLY A 122 12.15 11.45 12.33
C GLY A 122 12.03 10.54 13.54
N ASP A 123 10.90 10.66 14.25
CA ASP A 123 10.48 9.61 15.17
C ASP A 123 10.22 8.31 14.39
N PRO A 124 10.43 7.13 15.00
CA PRO A 124 10.06 5.86 14.40
C PRO A 124 8.61 5.95 13.90
N THR A 125 8.42 5.79 12.59
CA THR A 125 7.11 5.93 11.97
C THR A 125 6.26 4.73 12.37
N ARG A 126 5.58 4.82 13.52
CA ARG A 126 4.56 3.86 13.88
C ARG A 126 3.41 4.03 12.90
N ASP A 127 3.00 2.94 12.28
CA ASP A 127 1.79 2.95 11.47
C ASP A 127 0.63 3.41 12.36
N SER A 128 -0.05 4.50 11.98
CA SER A 128 -1.12 5.13 12.77
C SER A 128 -2.52 4.74 12.28
N ARG A 129 -2.63 3.86 11.28
CA ARG A 129 -3.93 3.45 10.74
C ARG A 129 -4.79 2.75 11.78
N GLY A 130 -6.10 2.93 11.76
CA GLY A 130 -6.98 2.20 12.67
C GLY A 130 -6.86 0.68 12.46
N VAL A 131 -6.99 -0.07 13.56
CA VAL A 131 -7.15 -1.53 13.56
C VAL A 131 -8.56 -1.88 14.02
N PHE A 132 -9.01 -3.07 13.69
CA PHE A 132 -10.34 -3.57 14.01
C PHE A 132 -10.29 -5.06 14.32
N SER A 133 -11.33 -5.58 14.95
CA SER A 133 -11.42 -6.96 15.40
C SER A 133 -11.91 -7.90 14.30
N ARG A 134 -11.80 -9.21 14.57
CA ARG A 134 -12.43 -10.25 13.76
C ARG A 134 -13.95 -10.10 13.72
N ASP A 135 -14.57 -9.66 14.81
CA ASP A 135 -16.02 -9.52 14.90
C ASP A 135 -16.54 -8.36 14.05
N ASP A 136 -15.76 -7.29 13.90
CA ASP A 136 -16.08 -6.19 12.98
C ASP A 136 -16.11 -6.66 11.53
N VAL A 137 -15.19 -7.58 11.17
CA VAL A 137 -15.16 -8.21 9.86
C VAL A 137 -16.37 -9.12 9.67
N LEU A 138 -16.68 -9.97 10.66
CA LEU A 138 -17.86 -10.83 10.62
C LEU A 138 -19.14 -10.01 10.46
N ARG A 139 -19.27 -8.90 11.20
CA ARG A 139 -20.40 -7.96 11.09
C ARG A 139 -20.49 -7.37 9.69
N ALA A 140 -19.36 -6.97 9.10
CA ALA A 140 -19.32 -6.42 7.74
C ALA A 140 -19.72 -7.44 6.65
N ILE A 141 -19.19 -8.66 6.70
CA ILE A 141 -19.47 -9.68 5.67
C ILE A 141 -20.86 -10.33 5.80
N ARG A 142 -21.43 -10.35 7.01
CA ARG A 142 -22.79 -10.84 7.28
C ARG A 142 -23.87 -9.77 7.09
N SER A 143 -23.49 -8.50 6.99
CA SER A 143 -24.45 -7.42 6.80
C SER A 143 -25.20 -7.59 5.47
N PRO A 144 -26.55 -7.54 5.48
CA PRO A 144 -27.34 -7.64 4.25
C PRO A 144 -27.12 -6.46 3.30
N ALA A 145 -26.59 -5.33 3.81
CA ALA A 145 -26.25 -4.16 3.02
C ALA A 145 -24.93 -4.32 2.24
N THR A 146 -24.08 -5.28 2.60
CA THR A 146 -22.80 -5.51 1.93
C THR A 146 -23.03 -6.36 0.66
N ASP A 147 -22.54 -5.87 -0.48
CA ASP A 147 -22.58 -6.65 -1.72
C ASP A 147 -21.82 -7.97 -1.55
N PRO A 148 -22.36 -9.13 -1.98
CA PRO A 148 -21.71 -10.43 -1.78
C PRO A 148 -20.28 -10.52 -2.34
N ALA A 149 -19.97 -9.82 -3.43
CA ALA A 149 -18.60 -9.80 -3.97
C ALA A 149 -17.65 -9.00 -3.07
N VAL A 150 -18.15 -7.92 -2.45
CA VAL A 150 -17.40 -7.14 -1.45
C VAL A 150 -17.18 -7.98 -0.20
N ALA A 151 -18.21 -8.66 0.30
CA ALA A 151 -18.10 -9.57 1.44
C ALA A 151 -17.08 -10.69 1.21
N ALA A 152 -17.09 -11.31 0.03
CA ALA A 152 -16.12 -12.34 -0.35
C ALA A 152 -14.69 -11.77 -0.41
N ALA A 153 -14.50 -10.59 -1.02
CA ALA A 153 -13.19 -9.94 -1.09
C ALA A 153 -12.65 -9.53 0.29
N ILE A 154 -13.53 -9.09 1.21
CA ILE A 154 -13.17 -8.81 2.62
C ILE A 154 -12.69 -10.10 3.29
N ALA A 155 -13.46 -11.19 3.18
CA ALA A 155 -13.15 -12.46 3.81
C ALA A 155 -11.81 -13.03 3.30
N VAL A 156 -11.58 -12.97 2.00
CA VAL A 156 -10.30 -13.40 1.39
C VAL A 156 -9.15 -12.50 1.83
N CYS A 157 -9.33 -11.18 1.89
CA CYS A 157 -8.31 -10.25 2.39
C CYS A 157 -7.90 -10.59 3.83
N TRP A 158 -8.87 -10.87 4.70
CA TRP A 158 -8.63 -11.25 6.09
C TRP A 158 -7.91 -12.60 6.18
N ASP A 159 -8.45 -13.63 5.53
CA ASP A 159 -7.95 -15.00 5.64
C ASP A 159 -6.53 -15.14 5.09
N THR A 160 -6.14 -14.33 4.10
CA THR A 160 -4.80 -14.38 3.48
C THR A 160 -3.86 -13.26 3.89
N LEU A 161 -4.31 -12.37 4.79
CA LEU A 161 -3.55 -11.17 5.19
C LEU A 161 -3.10 -10.37 3.96
N SER A 162 -3.91 -10.38 2.90
CA SER A 162 -3.54 -9.80 1.60
C SER A 162 -3.69 -8.29 1.62
N ARG A 163 -2.85 -7.62 0.82
CA ARG A 163 -3.12 -6.24 0.44
C ARG A 163 -4.37 -6.24 -0.45
N ALA A 164 -5.38 -5.46 -0.09
CA ALA A 164 -6.60 -5.32 -0.88
C ALA A 164 -6.29 -4.95 -2.35
N GLY A 165 -5.34 -4.05 -2.59
CA GLY A 165 -4.90 -3.70 -3.94
C GLY A 165 -4.43 -4.92 -4.73
N SER A 166 -3.56 -5.75 -4.16
CA SER A 166 -3.02 -6.94 -4.82
C SER A 166 -4.08 -8.02 -5.08
N LEU A 167 -5.13 -8.10 -4.25
CA LEU A 167 -6.24 -9.04 -4.45
C LEU A 167 -7.27 -8.57 -5.50
N LEU A 168 -7.43 -7.25 -5.65
CA LEU A 168 -8.47 -6.66 -6.48
C LEU A 168 -7.96 -6.32 -7.88
N THR A 169 -6.71 -5.88 -8.00
CA THR A 169 -6.17 -5.36 -9.25
C THR A 169 -4.79 -5.88 -9.59
N ARG A 170 -4.47 -5.86 -10.89
CA ARG A 170 -3.14 -6.12 -11.45
C ARG A 170 -2.62 -4.86 -12.16
N PRO A 171 -1.29 -4.67 -12.25
CA PRO A 171 -0.73 -3.56 -13.01
C PRO A 171 -1.14 -3.62 -14.48
N ALA A 172 -1.28 -2.46 -15.11
CA ALA A 172 -1.40 -2.33 -16.57
C ALA A 172 -0.44 -1.25 -17.10
N PRO A 173 -0.10 -1.28 -18.40
CA PRO A 173 0.93 -0.41 -18.99
C PRO A 173 0.68 1.12 -18.86
N ALA A 174 -0.56 1.55 -18.64
CA ALA A 174 -0.97 2.96 -18.66
C ALA A 174 -1.28 3.56 -17.27
N SER A 175 -0.68 3.04 -16.19
CA SER A 175 -0.93 3.45 -14.78
C SER A 175 -2.32 3.11 -14.21
N THR A 176 -3.26 2.64 -15.03
CA THR A 176 -4.58 2.18 -14.58
C THR A 176 -4.50 0.72 -14.15
N ALA A 177 -4.62 0.47 -12.84
CA ALA A 177 -4.70 -0.89 -12.35
C ALA A 177 -5.99 -1.55 -12.89
N THR A 178 -5.86 -2.72 -13.52
CA THR A 178 -7.02 -3.45 -14.08
C THR A 178 -7.52 -4.47 -13.08
N PRO A 179 -8.82 -4.79 -13.02
CA PRO A 179 -9.32 -5.83 -12.12
C PRO A 179 -8.66 -7.17 -12.40
N ILE A 180 -8.40 -7.96 -11.36
CA ILE A 180 -7.98 -9.36 -11.53
C ILE A 180 -9.11 -10.13 -12.19
N PRO A 181 -8.88 -10.84 -13.31
CA PRO A 181 -9.93 -11.57 -13.99
C PRO A 181 -10.22 -12.90 -13.29
N ARG A 182 -11.41 -13.46 -13.50
CA ARG A 182 -11.82 -14.76 -12.93
C ARG A 182 -10.87 -15.90 -13.27
N ALA A 183 -10.25 -15.87 -14.46
CA ALA A 183 -9.28 -16.86 -14.90
C ALA A 183 -8.07 -17.02 -13.96
N ASN A 184 -7.78 -16.02 -13.14
CA ASN A 184 -6.68 -16.05 -12.16
C ASN A 184 -7.01 -16.87 -10.91
N ALA A 185 -8.25 -17.33 -10.73
CA ALA A 185 -8.63 -18.09 -9.57
C ALA A 185 -9.11 -19.50 -9.93
N ARG A 186 -8.79 -20.46 -9.06
CA ARG A 186 -9.12 -21.88 -9.24
C ARG A 186 -9.65 -22.43 -7.92
N VAL A 187 -10.64 -23.31 -8.00
CA VAL A 187 -11.20 -24.03 -6.86
C VAL A 187 -10.96 -25.51 -7.07
N SER A 188 -10.58 -26.19 -5.99
CA SER A 188 -10.50 -27.65 -5.93
C SER A 188 -11.07 -28.10 -4.59
N VAL A 189 -11.60 -29.32 -4.54
CA VAL A 189 -12.06 -29.95 -3.31
C VAL A 189 -11.20 -31.18 -3.06
N VAL A 190 -10.51 -31.21 -1.93
CA VAL A 190 -9.63 -32.32 -1.52
C VAL A 190 -10.04 -32.74 -0.12
N ASN A 191 -10.30 -34.04 0.09
CA ASN A 191 -10.74 -34.57 1.39
C ASN A 191 -11.93 -33.81 2.01
N ARG A 192 -12.90 -33.38 1.19
CA ARG A 192 -14.06 -32.56 1.59
C ARG A 192 -13.73 -31.12 2.03
N HIS A 193 -12.47 -30.69 1.93
CA HIS A 193 -12.06 -29.31 2.16
C HIS A 193 -11.94 -28.53 0.84
N ILE A 194 -12.36 -27.27 0.88
CA ILE A 194 -12.28 -26.35 -0.26
C ILE A 194 -10.88 -25.75 -0.29
N HIS A 195 -10.18 -25.86 -1.42
CA HIS A 195 -8.92 -25.18 -1.68
C HIS A 195 -9.11 -24.18 -2.82
N VAL A 196 -8.79 -22.92 -2.57
CA VAL A 196 -8.84 -21.84 -3.56
C VAL A 196 -7.44 -21.32 -3.80
N GLN A 197 -7.07 -21.23 -5.06
CA GLN A 197 -5.83 -20.59 -5.51
C GLN A 197 -6.17 -19.31 -6.26
N ILE A 198 -5.48 -18.20 -5.98
CA ILE A 198 -5.65 -16.93 -6.69
C ILE A 198 -4.28 -16.38 -7.06
N ASP A 199 -4.00 -16.27 -8.36
CA ASP A 199 -2.78 -15.65 -8.85
C ASP A 199 -2.93 -14.11 -8.77
N VAL A 200 -2.15 -13.49 -7.90
CA VAL A 200 -2.14 -12.04 -7.62
C VAL A 200 -0.81 -11.42 -7.99
N PHE A 201 -0.80 -10.13 -8.33
CA PHE A 201 0.44 -9.42 -8.58
C PHE A 201 0.83 -8.61 -7.35
N GLU A 202 2.00 -8.90 -6.76
CA GLU A 202 2.43 -8.15 -5.59
C GLU A 202 3.31 -6.93 -5.94
N LYS A 203 2.90 -5.76 -5.43
CA LYS A 203 3.49 -4.46 -5.80
C LYS A 203 4.99 -4.42 -5.54
N MET A 204 5.42 -5.01 -4.42
CA MET A 204 6.82 -4.98 -4.00
C MET A 204 7.66 -6.02 -4.74
N SER A 205 7.07 -7.14 -5.14
CA SER A 205 7.78 -8.22 -5.82
C SER A 205 7.85 -8.09 -7.31
N ARG A 206 6.93 -7.31 -7.90
CA ARG A 206 6.82 -7.17 -9.35
C ARG A 206 6.66 -8.54 -10.05
N THR A 207 6.18 -9.53 -9.31
CA THR A 207 5.97 -10.90 -9.76
C THR A 207 4.56 -11.34 -9.44
N TRP A 208 4.09 -12.32 -10.20
CA TRP A 208 2.90 -13.07 -9.85
C TRP A 208 3.20 -13.97 -8.65
N GLU A 209 2.30 -13.91 -7.67
CA GLU A 209 2.33 -14.74 -6.48
C GLU A 209 1.01 -15.47 -6.36
N ARG A 210 1.05 -16.69 -5.83
CA ARG A 210 -0.15 -17.49 -5.63
C ARG A 210 -0.63 -17.36 -4.20
N LEU A 211 -1.88 -16.91 -4.06
CA LEU A 211 -2.63 -17.03 -2.83
C LEU A 211 -3.23 -18.41 -2.70
N HIS A 212 -3.10 -18.98 -1.52
CA HIS A 212 -3.73 -20.24 -1.15
C HIS A 212 -4.69 -19.97 0.01
N LEU A 213 -5.95 -20.36 -0.17
CA LEU A 213 -6.95 -20.41 0.88
C LEU A 213 -7.47 -21.83 1.01
N THR A 214 -7.76 -22.24 2.23
CA THR A 214 -8.35 -23.55 2.45
C THR A 214 -9.24 -23.60 3.68
N THR A 215 -10.20 -24.53 3.67
CA THR A 215 -11.00 -24.93 4.85
C THR A 215 -10.42 -26.15 5.58
N ASP A 216 -9.26 -26.66 5.15
CA ASP A 216 -8.53 -27.76 5.78
C ASP A 216 -7.71 -27.25 6.96
N PRO A 217 -8.03 -27.58 8.22
CA PRO A 217 -7.30 -27.09 9.40
C PRO A 217 -5.84 -27.57 9.45
N ASP A 218 -5.52 -28.69 8.82
CA ASP A 218 -4.18 -29.30 8.83
C ASP A 218 -3.27 -28.68 7.76
N SER A 219 -3.82 -27.87 6.86
CA SER A 219 -3.04 -27.22 5.81
C SER A 219 -2.16 -26.09 6.35
N PRO A 220 -0.92 -25.93 5.86
CA PRO A 220 -0.09 -24.77 6.19
C PRO A 220 -0.69 -23.44 5.73
N HIS A 221 -1.63 -23.48 4.78
CA HIS A 221 -2.35 -22.30 4.27
C HIS A 221 -3.65 -22.00 5.04
N TYR A 222 -3.97 -22.82 6.04
CA TYR A 222 -5.10 -22.56 6.91
C TYR A 222 -4.82 -21.39 7.84
N ASN A 223 -5.75 -20.46 7.86
CA ASN A 223 -5.76 -19.36 8.81
C ASN A 223 -6.72 -19.72 9.95
N PRO A 224 -6.25 -19.94 11.20
CA PRO A 224 -7.14 -20.27 12.32
C PRO A 224 -8.09 -19.11 12.69
N ALA A 225 -7.77 -17.88 12.28
CA ALA A 225 -8.64 -16.72 12.43
C ALA A 225 -9.70 -16.60 11.32
N HIS A 226 -9.83 -17.60 10.44
CA HIS A 226 -10.59 -17.45 9.20
C HIS A 226 -12.03 -16.98 9.44
N VAL A 227 -12.54 -16.22 8.48
CA VAL A 227 -13.93 -15.76 8.43
C VAL A 227 -14.70 -16.38 7.27
N GLY A 228 -14.09 -17.35 6.56
CA GLY A 228 -14.75 -18.13 5.51
C GLY A 228 -14.40 -17.69 4.09
N GLY A 229 -13.24 -17.08 3.88
CA GLY A 229 -12.75 -16.60 2.59
C GLY A 229 -12.66 -17.69 1.53
N ALA A 230 -12.21 -18.90 1.86
CA ALA A 230 -12.16 -20.02 0.92
C ALA A 230 -13.56 -20.38 0.37
N ALA A 231 -14.55 -20.53 1.26
CA ALA A 231 -15.92 -20.83 0.88
C ALA A 231 -16.57 -19.67 0.10
N ALA A 232 -16.34 -18.42 0.53
CA ALA A 232 -16.86 -17.23 -0.15
C ALA A 232 -16.26 -17.05 -1.56
N ALA A 233 -14.97 -17.32 -1.74
CA ALA A 233 -14.31 -17.30 -3.03
C ALA A 233 -14.82 -18.44 -3.94
N ALA A 234 -15.00 -19.65 -3.41
CA ALA A 234 -15.58 -20.76 -4.15
C ALA A 234 -17.02 -20.47 -4.61
N ALA A 235 -17.87 -19.94 -3.73
CA ALA A 235 -19.22 -19.50 -4.08
C ALA A 235 -19.21 -18.39 -5.13
N THR A 236 -18.25 -17.48 -5.07
CA THR A 236 -18.05 -16.44 -6.11
C THR A 236 -17.69 -17.07 -7.45
N LEU A 237 -16.83 -18.09 -7.46
CA LEU A 237 -16.35 -18.77 -8.67
C LEU A 237 -17.38 -19.72 -9.29
N ALA A 238 -18.30 -20.26 -8.49
CA ALA A 238 -19.41 -21.09 -8.97
C ALA A 238 -20.46 -20.31 -9.78
N ARG A 239 -20.53 -18.97 -9.64
CA ARG A 239 -21.47 -18.14 -10.41
C ARG A 239 -21.09 -18.09 -11.90
N PRO A 240 -22.04 -18.20 -12.84
CA PRO A 240 -21.77 -18.08 -14.26
C PRO A 240 -21.26 -16.67 -14.61
N ALA A 241 -20.06 -16.58 -15.20
CA ALA A 241 -19.48 -15.36 -15.73
C ALA A 241 -18.27 -15.68 -16.62
N ASP A 242 -17.95 -14.79 -17.57
CA ASP A 242 -16.81 -14.96 -18.47
C ASP A 242 -15.49 -15.03 -17.71
N ARG A 243 -14.54 -15.83 -18.22
CA ARG A 243 -13.21 -15.98 -17.63
C ARG A 243 -12.43 -14.66 -17.57
N SER A 244 -12.70 -13.74 -18.50
CA SER A 244 -12.09 -12.40 -18.57
C SER A 244 -12.75 -11.38 -17.65
N SER A 245 -13.95 -11.67 -17.13
CA SER A 245 -14.65 -10.75 -16.23
C SER A 245 -13.91 -10.57 -14.89
N PRO A 246 -14.08 -9.44 -14.19
CA PRO A 246 -13.50 -9.25 -12.87
C PRO A 246 -13.85 -10.39 -11.91
N LEU A 247 -12.84 -10.87 -11.16
CA LEU A 247 -13.00 -11.92 -10.15
C LEU A 247 -14.06 -11.54 -9.12
N TRP A 248 -14.00 -10.28 -8.66
CA TRP A 248 -14.91 -9.68 -7.71
C TRP A 248 -15.82 -8.69 -8.44
N LEU A 249 -16.97 -9.17 -8.88
CA LEU A 249 -17.95 -8.37 -9.63
C LEU A 249 -19.18 -8.10 -8.76
N LYS A 250 -19.45 -6.82 -8.48
CA LYS A 250 -20.63 -6.40 -7.73
C LYS A 250 -21.91 -6.66 -8.53
N ARG A 251 -23.06 -6.66 -7.86
CA ARG A 251 -24.39 -6.83 -8.52
C ARG A 251 -24.64 -5.78 -9.60
N ASN A 252 -24.13 -4.57 -9.44
CA ASN A 252 -24.21 -3.49 -10.44
C ASN A 252 -23.19 -3.60 -11.58
N ARG A 253 -22.52 -4.75 -11.73
CA ARG A 253 -21.51 -5.06 -12.77
C ARG A 253 -20.25 -4.21 -12.72
N GLN A 254 -20.02 -3.49 -11.62
CA GLN A 254 -18.75 -2.80 -11.38
C GLN A 254 -17.77 -3.73 -10.64
N PRO A 255 -16.47 -3.67 -10.93
CA PRO A 255 -15.47 -4.39 -10.15
C PRO A 255 -15.43 -3.86 -8.71
N VAL A 256 -15.13 -4.75 -7.75
CA VAL A 256 -14.88 -4.35 -6.37
C VAL A 256 -13.60 -3.52 -6.28
N SER A 257 -13.68 -2.39 -5.59
CA SER A 257 -12.57 -1.49 -5.32
C SER A 257 -12.12 -1.59 -3.85
N ALA A 258 -10.90 -1.14 -3.56
CA ALA A 258 -10.38 -1.13 -2.20
C ALA A 258 -11.21 -0.22 -1.27
N SER A 259 -11.84 0.82 -1.82
CA SER A 259 -12.75 1.71 -1.08
C SER A 259 -14.06 1.02 -0.72
N ASP A 260 -14.56 0.10 -1.55
CA ASP A 260 -15.78 -0.67 -1.23
C ASP A 260 -15.59 -1.51 0.04
N LEU A 261 -14.41 -2.12 0.21
CA LEU A 261 -14.07 -2.88 1.43
C LEU A 261 -14.13 -2.00 2.68
N VAL A 262 -13.50 -0.82 2.62
CA VAL A 262 -13.49 0.14 3.72
C VAL A 262 -14.90 0.66 4.00
N ALA A 263 -15.66 1.00 2.96
CA ALA A 263 -17.03 1.49 3.09
C ALA A 263 -17.94 0.46 3.76
N ALA A 264 -17.89 -0.81 3.34
CA ALA A 264 -18.66 -1.89 3.95
C ALA A 264 -18.29 -2.09 5.43
N LEU A 265 -16.99 -2.05 5.75
CA LEU A 265 -16.53 -2.15 7.14
C LEU A 265 -17.04 -0.98 7.99
N LEU A 266 -16.92 0.27 7.52
CA LEU A 266 -17.38 1.45 8.25
C LEU A 266 -18.91 1.55 8.35
N ALA A 267 -19.63 1.05 7.34
CA ALA A 267 -21.10 1.00 7.37
C ALA A 267 -21.59 0.01 8.44
N ALA A 268 -20.97 -1.16 8.52
CA ALA A 268 -21.30 -2.16 9.54
C ALA A 268 -20.79 -1.79 10.94
N ASN A 269 -19.78 -0.92 11.03
CA ASN A 269 -19.10 -0.56 12.28
C ASN A 269 -18.93 0.97 12.38
N PRO A 270 -20.00 1.73 12.70
CA PRO A 270 -19.96 3.19 12.70
C PRO A 270 -18.88 3.81 13.59
N TYR A 271 -18.58 3.17 14.72
CA TYR A 271 -17.55 3.62 15.66
C TYR A 271 -16.14 3.64 15.04
N LEU A 272 -15.89 2.87 13.97
CA LEU A 272 -14.60 2.86 13.29
C LEU A 272 -14.31 4.14 12.49
N ARG A 273 -15.30 5.01 12.27
CA ARG A 273 -15.12 6.28 11.52
C ARG A 273 -14.19 7.27 12.21
N GLN A 274 -14.07 7.19 13.53
CA GLN A 274 -13.10 8.00 14.29
C GLN A 274 -11.65 7.52 14.10
N HIS A 275 -11.46 6.34 13.50
CA HIS A 275 -10.16 5.76 13.24
C HIS A 275 -9.77 5.91 11.77
N ARG A 276 -8.47 6.07 11.50
CA ARG A 276 -7.93 6.16 10.14
C ARG A 276 -7.90 4.79 9.46
N ILE A 277 -9.07 4.28 9.08
CA ILE A 277 -9.19 3.00 8.37
C ILE A 277 -8.77 3.16 6.91
N SER A 278 -7.97 2.21 6.43
CA SER A 278 -7.54 2.13 5.02
C SER A 278 -7.61 0.69 4.53
N PRO A 279 -7.47 0.43 3.22
CA PRO A 279 -7.46 -0.94 2.72
C PRO A 279 -6.33 -1.80 3.28
N HIS A 280 -5.20 -1.20 3.67
CA HIS A 280 -4.10 -1.91 4.33
C HIS A 280 -4.38 -2.20 5.81
N SER A 281 -5.36 -1.54 6.43
CA SER A 281 -5.80 -1.86 7.79
C SER A 281 -6.31 -3.30 7.89
N PHE A 282 -6.94 -3.86 6.85
CA PHE A 282 -7.36 -5.27 6.82
C PHE A 282 -6.19 -6.23 7.08
N ARG A 283 -5.08 -6.01 6.38
CA ARG A 283 -3.87 -6.80 6.55
C ARG A 283 -3.26 -6.65 7.94
N ILE A 284 -3.21 -5.42 8.47
CA ILE A 284 -2.68 -5.15 9.82
C ILE A 284 -3.56 -5.80 10.89
N SER A 285 -4.88 -5.61 10.81
CA SER A 285 -5.85 -6.15 11.75
C SER A 285 -5.80 -7.68 11.80
N ALA A 286 -5.79 -8.34 10.64
CA ALA A 286 -5.69 -9.80 10.56
C ALA A 286 -4.37 -10.33 11.18
N ALA A 287 -3.24 -9.68 10.88
CA ALA A 287 -1.95 -10.04 11.47
C ALA A 287 -1.92 -9.84 12.99
N THR A 288 -2.48 -8.72 13.46
CA THR A 288 -2.53 -8.36 14.88
C THR A 288 -3.40 -9.35 15.65
N TRP A 289 -4.51 -9.78 15.05
CA TRP A 289 -5.37 -10.80 15.65
C TRP A 289 -4.65 -12.15 15.73
N LEU A 290 -3.99 -12.57 14.64
CA LEU A 290 -3.28 -13.84 14.59
C LEU A 290 -2.13 -13.93 15.58
N LEU A 291 -1.42 -12.83 15.84
CA LEU A 291 -0.39 -12.80 16.87
C LEU A 291 -0.88 -13.16 18.26
N ARG A 292 -2.14 -12.81 18.56
CA ARG A 292 -2.73 -13.09 19.87
C ARG A 292 -3.28 -14.51 19.96
N HIS A 293 -3.32 -15.21 18.83
CA HIS A 293 -3.72 -16.60 18.79
C HIS A 293 -2.57 -17.48 19.28
N SER A 294 -2.78 -18.21 20.37
CA SER A 294 -1.74 -18.97 21.09
C SER A 294 -0.99 -20.00 20.23
N SER A 295 -1.60 -20.47 19.14
CA SER A 295 -1.04 -21.49 18.24
C SER A 295 -0.36 -20.94 16.98
N VAL A 296 -0.23 -19.62 16.81
CA VAL A 296 0.31 -19.02 15.58
C VAL A 296 1.62 -18.29 15.84
N THR A 297 2.68 -18.75 15.20
CA THR A 297 4.00 -18.12 15.28
C THR A 297 4.10 -16.89 14.37
N LYS A 298 5.03 -15.98 14.69
CA LYS A 298 5.37 -14.83 13.83
C LYS A 298 5.75 -15.26 12.40
N ASP A 299 6.52 -16.34 12.27
CA ASP A 299 6.94 -16.87 10.97
C ASP A 299 5.75 -17.36 10.13
N ARG A 300 4.75 -17.99 10.77
CA ARG A 300 3.51 -18.38 10.11
C ARG A 300 2.73 -17.15 9.60
N ILE A 301 2.70 -16.06 10.36
CA ILE A 301 2.08 -14.80 9.94
C ILE A 301 2.85 -14.20 8.75
N VAL A 302 4.19 -14.16 8.84
CA VAL A 302 5.06 -13.69 7.75
C VAL A 302 4.78 -14.46 6.46
N LEU A 303 4.65 -15.79 6.55
CA LEU A 303 4.35 -16.67 5.42
C LEU A 303 2.94 -16.45 4.86
N LEU A 304 1.90 -16.44 5.69
CA LEU A 304 0.51 -16.22 5.27
C LEU A 304 0.33 -14.87 4.57
N GLY A 305 0.85 -13.80 5.17
CA GLY A 305 0.79 -12.47 4.57
C GLY A 305 1.83 -12.23 3.49
N ARG A 306 2.82 -13.11 3.31
CA ARG A 306 3.93 -12.92 2.34
C ARG A 306 4.67 -11.61 2.58
N TRP A 307 5.04 -11.37 3.84
CA TRP A 307 5.94 -10.26 4.16
C TRP A 307 7.37 -10.64 3.80
N ARG A 308 8.07 -9.72 3.13
CA ARG A 308 9.48 -9.92 2.75
C ARG A 308 10.46 -9.84 3.92
N ASN A 309 10.07 -9.18 5.00
CA ASN A 309 10.90 -8.93 6.16
C ASN A 309 10.05 -9.04 7.43
N ALA A 310 10.48 -9.88 8.37
CA ALA A 310 9.85 -10.06 9.68
C ALA A 310 9.76 -8.73 10.47
N GLN A 311 10.78 -7.86 10.35
CA GLN A 311 10.83 -6.54 10.99
C GLN A 311 9.71 -5.60 10.48
N SER A 312 9.26 -5.78 9.24
CA SER A 312 8.10 -5.02 8.75
C SER A 312 6.82 -5.43 9.47
N VAL A 313 6.71 -6.69 9.89
CA VAL A 313 5.55 -7.18 10.63
C VAL A 313 5.57 -6.68 12.06
N GLU A 314 6.75 -6.57 12.68
CA GLU A 314 6.93 -5.96 14.00
C GLU A 314 6.41 -4.52 14.08
N SER A 315 6.59 -3.73 13.01
CA SER A 315 6.02 -2.38 12.95
C SER A 315 4.48 -2.33 12.97
N TYR A 316 3.82 -3.44 12.63
CA TYR A 316 2.36 -3.60 12.63
C TYR A 316 1.83 -4.21 13.93
N PHE A 317 2.70 -4.88 14.69
CA PHE A 317 2.35 -5.59 15.91
C PHE A 317 2.15 -4.59 17.05
N ARG A 318 0.91 -4.13 17.19
CA ARG A 318 0.50 -3.29 18.32
C ARG A 318 0.21 -4.16 19.52
N GLU A 319 1.26 -4.56 20.24
CA GLU A 319 1.13 -5.27 21.52
C GLU A 319 0.26 -4.49 22.53
N SER A 320 0.24 -3.16 22.44
CA SER A 320 -0.41 -2.27 23.43
C SER A 320 -1.77 -1.69 23.03
N ALA A 321 -2.20 -1.75 21.76
CA ALA A 321 -3.34 -0.93 21.30
C ALA A 321 -4.74 -1.55 21.48
N SER A 322 -4.88 -2.71 22.14
CA SER A 322 -6.22 -3.28 22.41
C SER A 322 -6.48 -3.65 23.85
N ALA A 323 -5.54 -3.42 24.78
CA ALA A 323 -5.87 -3.50 26.21
C ALA A 323 -7.06 -2.58 26.55
N HIS A 324 -7.23 -1.47 25.82
CA HIS A 324 -8.38 -0.57 25.95
C HIS A 324 -9.61 -0.91 25.08
N PHE A 325 -9.49 -1.76 24.06
CA PHE A 325 -10.63 -2.09 23.19
C PHE A 325 -11.34 -3.39 23.58
N LEU A 326 -10.70 -4.28 24.34
CA LEU A 326 -11.29 -5.55 24.79
C LEU A 326 -11.81 -5.51 26.23
N SER A 327 -11.37 -4.58 27.08
CA SER A 327 -11.89 -4.50 28.47
C SER A 327 -13.35 -4.05 28.56
N SER A 328 -13.95 -3.57 27.46
CA SER A 328 -15.34 -3.11 27.42
C SER A 328 -16.36 -4.19 27.05
N THR A 329 -15.94 -5.36 26.56
CA THR A 329 -16.86 -6.43 26.11
C THR A 329 -16.77 -7.71 26.93
N ASP A 330 -15.86 -7.79 27.90
CA ASP A 330 -15.62 -8.99 28.71
C ASP A 330 -16.14 -8.84 30.16
N ARG A 331 -17.32 -8.21 30.33
CA ARG A 331 -18.08 -8.17 31.59
C ARG A 331 -19.36 -9.00 31.55
N SER A 332 -19.44 -9.98 30.66
CA SER A 332 -20.53 -10.96 30.63
C SER A 332 -20.00 -12.39 30.65
N ALA A 333 -19.08 -12.67 31.56
CA ALA A 333 -18.80 -14.02 32.05
C ALA A 333 -17.94 -13.90 33.29
N MET A 334 -18.55 -14.12 34.46
CA MET A 334 -18.03 -14.79 35.66
C MET A 334 -19.10 -14.64 36.76
N PRO A 335 -19.23 -15.64 37.65
CA PRO A 335 -20.50 -16.24 38.07
C PRO A 335 -21.40 -15.38 38.95
#